data_AF-A0A150MU20-F1
#
_entry.id   AF-A0A150MU20-F1
#
_cell.length_a   1.000
_cell.length_b   1.000
_cell.length_c   1.000
_cell.angle_alpha   90.00
_cell.angle_beta   90.00
_cell.angle_gamma   90.00
#
_symmetry.space_group_name_H-M   'P 1'
#
loop_
_entity.id
_entity.type
_entity.pdbx_description
1 polymer ?
#
loop_
_entity_poly.entity_id
_entity_poly.type
_entity_poly.pdbx_seq_one_letter_code
_entity_poly.pdbx_strand_id
1 'polypeptide(L)'
;MKKALVAYDGNTRGKKRLHKPFGAHYNSNKEKGKGWGNMEKTFYRYLLRFRYGHAEDPIVRFANGAYADHSFPKGSVDYEELSGYLELNGDYLESMAVFDELWEQFVYEASPRAR
;
A
#
# COMPACT_ATOMS: atom_id res chain seq x y z
N MET A 1 -10.42 11.96 64.37
CA MET A 1 -11.48 12.46 63.46
C MET A 1 -11.23 11.88 62.08
N LYS A 2 -12.21 11.19 61.49
CA LYS A 2 -12.13 10.60 60.15
C LYS A 2 -12.41 11.69 59.10
N LYS A 3 -11.57 11.83 58.07
CA LYS A 3 -11.94 12.48 56.80
C LYS A 3 -11.69 11.49 55.67
N ALA A 4 -12.68 11.44 54.79
CA ALA A 4 -12.89 10.46 53.74
C ALA A 4 -12.27 10.88 52.40
N LEU A 5 -12.08 9.85 51.56
CA LEU A 5 -11.99 9.78 50.10
C LEU A 5 -11.87 11.08 49.27
N VAL A 6 -10.86 11.10 48.40
CA VAL A 6 -11.02 11.36 46.96
C VAL A 6 -10.09 10.42 46.17
N ALA A 7 -10.64 9.85 45.10
CA ALA A 7 -10.02 8.89 44.17
C ALA A 7 -9.52 9.57 42.87
N TYR A 8 -8.87 8.76 42.00
CA TYR A 8 -8.41 8.99 40.61
C TYR A 8 -7.15 9.86 40.42
N ASP A 9 -6.31 9.65 39.41
CA ASP A 9 -5.81 8.54 38.55
C ASP A 9 -4.66 9.22 37.76
N GLY A 10 -3.59 8.49 37.42
CA GLY A 10 -2.45 9.07 36.73
C GLY A 10 -1.36 8.09 36.34
N ASN A 11 -1.71 6.91 35.84
CA ASN A 11 -0.76 5.96 35.26
C ASN A 11 -0.27 6.46 33.88
N THR A 12 0.89 7.12 33.82
CA THR A 12 1.60 7.40 32.55
C THR A 12 2.70 6.37 32.30
N ARG A 13 2.30 5.18 31.82
CA ARG A 13 3.25 4.23 31.20
C ARG A 13 3.66 4.76 29.83
N GLY A 14 4.96 5.08 29.72
CA GLY A 14 5.63 5.32 28.44
C GLY A 14 5.39 4.17 27.47
N LYS A 15 4.73 4.48 26.34
CA LYS A 15 4.53 3.52 25.26
C LYS A 15 5.81 3.43 24.44
N LYS A 16 6.54 2.32 24.60
CA LYS A 16 7.55 1.87 23.64
C LYS A 16 6.89 1.79 22.26
N ARG A 17 7.45 2.48 21.26
CA ARG A 17 7.05 2.33 19.86
C ARG A 17 7.40 0.90 19.43
N LEU A 18 6.37 0.06 19.33
CA LEU A 18 6.48 -1.29 18.79
C LEU A 18 6.72 -1.15 17.28
N HIS A 19 7.97 -1.34 16.86
CA HIS A 19 8.28 -1.61 15.46
C HIS A 19 7.61 -2.95 15.14
N LYS A 20 6.52 -2.92 14.36
CA LYS A 20 5.92 -4.15 13.84
C LYS A 20 6.72 -4.55 12.60
N PRO A 21 7.11 -5.83 12.44
CA PRO A 21 7.62 -6.28 11.16
C PRO A 21 6.49 -6.20 10.13
N PHE A 22 6.76 -5.50 9.02
CA PHE A 22 5.96 -5.59 7.80
C PHE A 22 6.12 -7.01 7.26
N GLY A 23 5.05 -7.80 7.33
CA GLY A 23 5.10 -9.24 7.12
C GLY A 23 3.98 -9.95 7.88
N ALA A 24 2.74 -9.50 7.66
CA ALA A 24 1.57 -10.23 8.09
C ALA A 24 0.94 -10.85 6.84
N HIS A 25 1.18 -12.14 6.66
CA HIS A 25 0.59 -12.98 5.63
C HIS A 25 -0.88 -12.61 5.37
N TYR A 26 -1.18 -12.15 4.15
CA TYR A 26 -2.54 -11.91 3.73
C TYR A 26 -3.20 -13.26 3.41
N ASN A 27 -3.89 -13.85 4.40
CA ASN A 27 -4.69 -15.04 4.21
C ASN A 27 -6.09 -14.65 3.73
N SER A 28 -6.32 -14.79 2.43
CA SER A 28 -7.55 -14.46 1.70
C SER A 28 -8.59 -15.59 1.72
N ASN A 29 -9.02 -16.03 2.90
CA ASN A 29 -10.19 -16.89 3.00
C ASN A 29 -11.35 -16.17 3.69
N LYS A 30 -12.21 -15.52 2.88
CA LYS A 30 -13.61 -15.24 3.23
C LYS A 30 -14.48 -14.91 2.01
N GLU A 31 -15.25 -15.93 1.61
CA GLU A 31 -16.70 -15.90 1.35
C GLU A 31 -17.30 -14.98 0.26
N LYS A 32 -17.50 -15.61 -0.91
CA LYS A 32 -18.70 -15.67 -1.76
C LYS A 32 -19.74 -14.53 -1.71
N GLY A 33 -19.93 -13.86 -2.85
CA GLY A 33 -21.18 -13.15 -3.17
C GLY A 33 -21.08 -12.16 -4.33
N LYS A 34 -21.35 -12.65 -5.56
CA LYS A 34 -21.44 -11.90 -6.84
C LYS A 34 -20.13 -11.35 -7.42
N GLY A 35 -19.81 -11.84 -8.61
CA GLY A 35 -18.57 -11.58 -9.32
C GLY A 35 -18.49 -10.16 -9.85
N TRP A 36 -17.44 -9.45 -9.40
CA TRP A 36 -16.32 -8.93 -10.20
C TRP A 36 -15.09 -9.06 -9.29
N GLY A 37 -14.47 -10.24 -9.28
CA GLY A 37 -13.44 -10.60 -8.30
C GLY A 37 -12.08 -9.99 -8.64
N ASN A 38 -11.51 -9.22 -7.71
CA ASN A 38 -10.08 -8.87 -7.52
C ASN A 38 -9.30 -8.18 -8.67
N MET A 39 -9.75 -8.26 -9.92
CA MET A 39 -9.09 -7.62 -11.06
C MET A 39 -9.16 -6.09 -10.99
N GLU A 40 -10.25 -5.50 -10.52
CA GLU A 40 -10.40 -4.03 -10.46
C GLU A 40 -9.46 -3.36 -9.45
N LYS A 41 -8.80 -4.13 -8.57
CA LYS A 41 -7.93 -3.63 -7.51
C LYS A 41 -6.49 -4.12 -7.65
N THR A 42 -5.95 -4.25 -8.86
CA THR A 42 -4.50 -4.46 -9.00
C THR A 42 -3.77 -3.14 -8.91
N PHE A 43 -2.54 -3.17 -8.39
CA PHE A 43 -1.67 -1.99 -8.36
C PHE A 43 -1.44 -1.43 -9.76
N TYR A 44 -1.33 -2.29 -10.78
CA TYR A 44 -1.22 -1.85 -12.17
C TYR A 44 -2.39 -0.94 -12.59
N ARG A 45 -3.64 -1.34 -12.33
CA ARG A 45 -4.81 -0.50 -12.66
C ARG A 45 -4.83 0.81 -11.88
N TYR A 46 -4.44 0.77 -10.61
CA TYR A 46 -4.26 1.97 -9.78
C TYR A 46 -3.26 2.94 -10.41
N LEU A 47 -2.12 2.42 -10.87
CA LEU A 47 -1.04 3.16 -11.48
C LEU A 47 -1.45 3.81 -12.82
N LEU A 48 -2.31 3.16 -13.62
CA LEU A 48 -2.76 3.71 -14.91
C LEU A 48 -3.52 5.05 -14.79
N ARG A 49 -4.02 5.41 -13.60
CA ARG A 49 -4.69 6.70 -13.35
C ARG A 49 -3.75 7.90 -13.52
N PHE A 50 -2.44 7.69 -13.37
CA PHE A 50 -1.42 8.74 -13.38
C PHE A 50 -0.72 8.91 -14.73
N ARG A 51 -1.20 8.25 -15.79
CA ARG A 51 -0.53 8.30 -17.11
C ARG A 51 -0.60 9.65 -17.81
N TYR A 52 -1.59 10.46 -17.45
CA TYR A 52 -1.82 11.77 -18.04
C TYR A 52 -1.34 12.83 -17.05
N GLY A 53 -0.22 13.47 -17.38
CA GLY A 53 0.41 14.49 -16.54
C GLY A 53 1.67 15.03 -17.20
N HIS A 54 2.46 15.78 -16.46
CA HIS A 54 3.73 16.29 -16.95
C HIS A 54 4.75 15.15 -17.05
N ALA A 55 5.47 15.06 -18.17
CA ALA A 55 6.47 14.01 -18.40
C ALA A 55 7.65 14.04 -17.40
N GLU A 56 7.84 15.18 -16.73
CA GLU A 56 8.85 15.34 -15.67
C GLU A 56 8.43 14.77 -14.31
N ASP A 57 7.16 14.42 -14.14
CA ASP A 57 6.65 13.85 -12.90
C ASP A 57 7.09 12.38 -12.79
N PRO A 58 7.80 11.98 -11.71
CA PRO A 58 8.26 10.61 -11.51
C PRO A 58 7.12 9.58 -11.54
N ILE A 59 5.93 9.94 -11.05
CA ILE A 59 4.75 9.05 -11.05
C ILE A 59 4.23 8.86 -12.47
N VAL A 60 4.20 9.93 -13.27
CA VAL A 60 3.77 9.87 -14.68
C VAL A 60 4.76 9.04 -15.50
N ARG A 61 6.06 9.20 -15.26
CA ARG A 61 7.11 8.36 -15.89
C ARG A 61 6.92 6.89 -15.54
N PHE A 62 6.74 6.58 -14.26
CA PHE A 62 6.48 5.21 -13.80
C PHE A 62 5.22 4.63 -14.46
N ALA A 63 4.11 5.36 -14.43
CA ALA A 63 2.85 4.88 -14.98
C ALA A 63 2.91 4.60 -16.48
N ASN A 64 3.63 5.44 -17.24
CA ASN A 64 3.82 5.22 -18.67
C ASN A 64 4.84 4.11 -18.96
N GLY A 65 5.89 3.99 -18.15
CA GLY A 65 6.86 2.90 -18.22
C GLY A 65 6.22 1.54 -18.01
N ALA A 66 5.50 1.36 -16.89
CA ALA A 66 4.78 0.12 -16.60
C ALA A 66 3.69 -0.20 -17.63
N TYR A 67 3.10 0.81 -18.27
CA TYR A 67 2.14 0.61 -19.37
C TYR A 67 2.81 0.10 -20.65
N ALA A 68 3.96 0.67 -21.01
CA ALA A 68 4.74 0.28 -22.19
C ALA A 68 5.44 -1.07 -22.00
N ASP A 69 5.73 -1.45 -20.75
CA ASP A 69 6.29 -2.74 -20.39
C ASP A 69 5.23 -3.85 -20.52
N HIS A 70 5.46 -4.76 -21.47
CA HIS A 70 4.58 -5.89 -21.73
C HIS A 70 4.80 -7.03 -20.74
N SER A 71 5.98 -7.09 -20.12
CA SER A 71 6.39 -8.11 -19.15
C SER A 71 6.00 -7.74 -17.72
N PHE A 72 5.60 -6.48 -17.48
CA PHE A 72 5.13 -6.02 -16.18
C PHE A 72 4.04 -6.95 -15.63
N PRO A 73 4.11 -7.39 -14.36
CA PRO A 73 3.14 -8.33 -13.78
C PRO A 73 1.80 -7.63 -13.44
N LYS A 74 1.02 -7.32 -14.48
CA LYS A 74 -0.24 -6.52 -14.43
C LYS A 74 -1.34 -7.10 -13.52
N GLY A 75 -1.29 -8.41 -13.29
CA GLY A 75 -2.22 -9.14 -12.45
C GLY A 75 -1.76 -9.29 -10.99
N SER A 76 -0.51 -8.95 -10.67
CA SER A 76 0.01 -9.11 -9.32
C SER A 76 -0.65 -8.13 -8.35
N VAL A 77 -0.87 -8.64 -7.14
CA VAL A 77 -1.38 -7.91 -5.97
C VAL A 77 -0.42 -8.07 -4.78
N ASP A 78 0.76 -8.64 -5.02
CA ASP A 78 1.77 -8.96 -4.02
C ASP A 78 2.91 -7.92 -4.09
N TYR A 79 3.27 -7.35 -2.94
CA TYR A 79 4.27 -6.27 -2.89
C TYR A 79 5.64 -6.81 -3.27
N GLU A 80 6.01 -7.96 -2.74
CA GLU A 80 7.30 -8.60 -2.90
C GLU A 80 7.55 -9.05 -4.35
N GLU A 81 6.52 -9.56 -5.04
CA GLU A 81 6.60 -9.88 -6.46
C GLU A 81 6.84 -8.61 -7.31
N LEU A 82 6.10 -7.54 -7.03
CA LEU A 82 6.20 -6.28 -7.77
C LEU A 82 7.53 -5.56 -7.48
N SER A 83 7.96 -5.50 -6.22
CA SER A 83 9.21 -4.86 -5.84
C SER A 83 10.40 -5.61 -6.45
N GLY A 84 10.43 -6.94 -6.35
CA GLY A 84 11.47 -7.75 -6.96
C GLY A 84 11.52 -7.61 -8.49
N TYR A 85 10.37 -7.49 -9.16
CA TYR A 85 10.33 -7.21 -10.59
C TYR A 85 10.94 -5.83 -10.92
N LEU A 86 10.55 -4.80 -10.15
CA LEU A 86 10.98 -3.42 -10.37
C LEU A 86 12.47 -3.20 -10.07
N GLU A 87 13.03 -3.89 -9.08
CA GLU A 87 14.47 -3.83 -8.80
C GLU A 87 15.31 -4.39 -9.96
N LEU A 88 14.77 -5.36 -10.70
CA LEU A 88 15.47 -6.05 -11.78
C LEU A 88 15.18 -5.47 -13.18
N ASN A 89 14.00 -4.87 -13.39
CA ASN A 89 13.51 -4.45 -14.72
C ASN A 89 12.93 -3.02 -14.75
N GLY A 90 12.92 -2.32 -13.62
CA GLY A 90 12.23 -1.04 -13.43
C GLY A 90 13.02 0.19 -13.88
N ASP A 91 13.66 0.16 -15.05
CA ASP A 91 14.51 1.27 -15.55
C ASP A 91 13.74 2.59 -15.76
N TYR A 92 12.41 2.53 -15.82
CA TYR A 92 11.51 3.68 -15.90
C TYR A 92 11.18 4.29 -14.53
N LEU A 93 11.64 3.68 -13.44
CA LEU A 93 11.45 4.15 -12.08
C LEU A 93 12.61 5.06 -11.70
N GLU A 94 12.33 6.27 -11.25
CA GLU A 94 13.39 7.18 -10.78
C GLU A 94 14.04 6.68 -9.47
N SER A 95 13.24 6.06 -8.61
CA SER A 95 13.67 5.45 -7.35
C SER A 95 12.60 4.49 -6.84
N MET A 96 13.02 3.42 -6.16
CA MET A 96 12.11 2.48 -5.48
C MET A 96 11.18 3.18 -4.48
N ALA A 97 11.59 4.33 -3.92
CA ALA A 97 10.75 5.14 -3.05
C ALA A 97 9.44 5.60 -3.73
N VAL A 98 9.45 5.89 -5.04
CA VAL A 98 8.24 6.27 -5.80
C VAL A 98 7.25 5.11 -5.84
N PHE A 99 7.74 3.89 -6.00
CA PHE A 99 6.90 2.69 -5.95
C PHE A 99 6.33 2.48 -4.54
N ASP A 100 7.17 2.57 -3.50
CA ASP A 100 6.75 2.37 -2.11
C ASP A 100 5.65 3.36 -1.70
N GLU A 101 5.81 4.63 -2.02
CA GLU A 101 4.82 5.67 -1.72
C GLU A 101 3.48 5.43 -2.42
N LEU A 102 3.50 5.04 -3.69
CA LEU A 102 2.28 4.72 -4.44
C LEU A 102 1.61 3.44 -3.94
N TRP A 103 2.41 2.46 -3.51
CA TRP A 103 1.90 1.22 -2.95
C TRP A 103 1.14 1.47 -1.65
N GLU A 104 1.69 2.29 -0.75
CA GLU A 104 1.02 2.66 0.49
C GLU A 104 -0.32 3.37 0.23
N GLN A 105 -0.35 4.31 -0.72
CA GLN A 105 -1.58 5.00 -1.13
C GLN A 105 -2.60 4.03 -1.72
N PHE A 106 -2.17 3.11 -2.58
CA PHE A 106 -3.01 2.06 -3.14
C PHE A 106 -3.65 1.19 -2.04
N VAL A 107 -2.86 0.72 -1.08
CA VAL A 107 -3.35 -0.08 0.04
C VAL A 107 -4.33 0.71 0.91
N TYR A 108 -4.05 1.99 1.16
CA TYR A 108 -4.92 2.87 1.91
C TYR A 108 -6.28 3.06 1.21
N GLU A 109 -6.29 3.40 -0.08
CA GLU A 109 -7.51 3.59 -0.88
C GLU A 109 -8.30 2.28 -1.08
N ALA A 110 -7.61 1.15 -1.19
CA ALA A 110 -8.23 -0.17 -1.34
C ALA A 110 -8.92 -0.66 -0.05
N SER A 111 -8.53 -0.13 1.11
CA SER A 111 -9.06 -0.50 2.41
C SER A 111 -10.50 0.03 2.59
N PRO A 112 -11.47 -0.84 2.95
CA PRO A 112 -12.87 -0.43 3.18
C PRO A 112 -13.06 0.62 4.28
N ARG A 113 -12.05 0.85 5.13
CA ARG A 113 -12.10 1.82 6.24
C ARG A 113 -11.70 3.24 5.85
N ALA A 114 -11.20 3.44 4.63
CA ALA A 114 -10.77 4.73 4.12
C ALA A 114 -11.85 5.46 3.29
N ARG A 115 -13.02 4.83 3.09
CA ARG A 115 -14.18 5.40 2.36
C ARG A 115 -15.34 5.67 3.29
#